data_AF-A0A543DII2-F1
#
_entry.id   AF-A0A543DII2-F1
#
_cell.length_a   1.000
_cell.length_b   1.000
_cell.length_c   1.000
_cell.angle_alpha   90.00
_cell.angle_beta   90.00
_cell.angle_gamma   90.00
#
_symmetry.space_group_name_H-M   'P 1'
#
loop_
_entity.id
_entity.type
_entity.pdbx_description
1 polymer ?
#
loop_
_entity_poly.entity_id
_entity_poly.type
_entity_poly.pdbx_seq_one_letter_code
_entity_poly.pdbx_strand_id
1 'polypeptide(L)'
;MAQVGPQQAGRGRTRRSPASRRLLVAALLILVGAFLPWLATGAGNVSGIRGAGLWTMYAAVLGLAGAAIRSHRLAALHAAVLAVVAIALPLWQVVHLAGLVGFAGWVPGPGLVMTVGGGVLAGSAARTLFRASKAGRAAG
;
A
#
# COMPACT_ATOMS: atom_id res chain seq x y z
N MET A 1 10.77 57.29 -3.60
CA MET A 1 11.59 56.18 -4.14
C MET A 1 11.06 54.86 -3.57
N ALA A 2 10.24 54.14 -4.33
CA ALA A 2 9.72 52.83 -3.94
C ALA A 2 10.52 51.74 -4.68
N GLN A 3 11.36 51.00 -3.97
CA GLN A 3 11.93 49.76 -4.50
C GLN A 3 10.99 48.60 -4.16
N VAL A 4 10.09 48.29 -5.09
CA VAL A 4 9.35 47.03 -5.10
C VAL A 4 10.33 45.96 -5.57
N GLY A 5 10.88 45.19 -4.63
CA GLY A 5 11.76 44.06 -4.93
C GLY A 5 11.03 43.02 -5.81
N PRO A 6 11.76 42.28 -6.66
CA PRO A 6 11.15 41.29 -7.53
C PRO A 6 10.43 40.24 -6.68
N GLN A 7 9.10 40.19 -6.84
CA GLN A 7 8.27 39.09 -6.35
C GLN A 7 8.87 37.79 -6.88
N GLN A 8 9.36 36.96 -5.97
CA GLN A 8 9.95 35.66 -6.26
C GLN A 8 8.91 34.77 -6.94
N ALA A 9 8.98 34.74 -8.27
CA ALA A 9 8.23 33.88 -9.13
C ALA A 9 8.57 32.41 -8.83
N GLY A 10 7.53 31.58 -8.74
CA GLY A 10 7.64 30.12 -8.76
C GLY A 10 7.59 29.45 -7.40
N ARG A 11 6.38 29.27 -6.85
CA ARG A 11 6.12 28.17 -5.89
C ARG A 11 6.49 26.87 -6.60
N GLY A 12 7.70 26.37 -6.33
CA GLY A 12 8.22 25.16 -6.92
C GLY A 12 7.19 24.03 -6.75
N ARG A 13 6.79 23.42 -7.86
CA ARG A 13 6.02 22.16 -7.88
C ARG A 13 6.81 21.14 -7.07
N THR A 14 6.43 20.97 -5.80
CA THR A 14 7.15 20.09 -4.87
C THR A 14 7.08 18.68 -5.42
N ARG A 15 8.18 18.16 -5.97
CA ARG A 15 8.26 16.77 -6.44
C ARG A 15 7.94 15.85 -5.24
N ARG A 16 6.91 15.00 -5.37
CA ARG A 16 6.67 13.90 -4.42
C ARG A 16 7.95 13.10 -4.23
N SER A 17 8.27 12.78 -2.97
CA SER A 17 9.44 11.97 -2.64
C SER A 17 9.32 10.58 -3.31
N PRO A 18 10.44 9.94 -3.69
CA PRO A 18 10.41 8.61 -4.31
C PRO A 18 9.67 7.57 -3.45
N ALA A 19 9.79 7.67 -2.12
CA ALA A 19 9.10 6.79 -1.20
C ALA A 19 7.58 7.01 -1.14
N SER A 20 7.12 8.27 -1.21
CA SER A 20 5.68 8.61 -1.34
C SER A 20 5.10 8.07 -2.65
N ARG A 21 5.87 8.12 -3.76
CA ARG A 21 5.47 7.49 -5.03
C ARG A 21 5.34 5.97 -4.93
N ARG A 22 6.30 5.30 -4.27
CA ARG A 22 6.23 3.85 -4.03
C ARG A 22 5.02 3.46 -3.19
N LEU A 23 4.72 4.22 -2.13
CA LEU A 23 3.53 4.00 -1.30
C LEU A 23 2.24 4.17 -2.11
N LEU A 24 2.16 5.20 -2.95
CA LEU A 24 1.02 5.42 -3.83
C LEU A 24 0.81 4.23 -4.78
N VAL A 25 1.88 3.80 -5.47
CA VAL A 25 1.81 2.64 -6.38
C VAL A 25 1.40 1.38 -5.63
N ALA A 26 1.98 1.14 -4.45
CA ALA A 26 1.61 0.00 -3.61
C ALA A 26 0.12 0.03 -3.23
N ALA A 27 -0.38 1.17 -2.76
CA ALA A 27 -1.76 1.34 -2.38
C ALA A 27 -2.72 1.12 -3.58
N LEU A 28 -2.38 1.63 -4.76
CA LEU A 28 -3.17 1.39 -5.97
C LEU A 28 -3.15 -0.08 -6.41
N LEU A 29 -1.99 -0.74 -6.34
CA LEU A 29 -1.88 -2.18 -6.63
C LEU A 29 -2.76 -3.02 -5.70
N ILE A 30 -2.72 -2.74 -4.40
CA ILE A 30 -3.53 -3.44 -3.40
C ILE A 30 -5.01 -3.15 -3.62
N LEU A 31 -5.36 -1.89 -3.91
CA LEU A 31 -6.73 -1.49 -4.18
C LEU A 31 -7.30 -2.27 -5.35
N VAL A 32 -6.58 -2.32 -6.49
CA VAL A 32 -6.99 -3.11 -7.66
C VAL A 32 -7.01 -4.61 -7.35
N GLY A 33 -5.98 -5.12 -6.66
CA GLY A 33 -5.88 -6.53 -6.26
C GLY A 33 -7.04 -7.00 -5.38
N ALA A 34 -7.64 -6.11 -4.58
CA ALA A 34 -8.81 -6.42 -3.76
C ALA A 34 -10.05 -6.74 -4.61
N PHE A 35 -10.24 -6.10 -5.77
CA PHE A 35 -11.38 -6.35 -6.66
C PHE A 35 -11.16 -7.56 -7.58
N LEU A 36 -9.91 -7.90 -7.87
CA LEU A 36 -9.59 -9.06 -8.71
C LEU A 36 -9.91 -10.39 -8.02
N PRO A 37 -10.01 -11.50 -8.78
CA PRO A 37 -10.11 -12.84 -8.23
C PRO A 37 -8.95 -13.13 -7.28
N TRP A 38 -9.30 -13.44 -6.03
CA TRP A 38 -8.35 -13.97 -5.05
C TRP A 38 -8.27 -15.48 -5.12
N LEU A 39 -9.38 -16.14 -5.46
CA LEU A 39 -9.46 -17.58 -5.60
C LEU A 39 -10.10 -17.89 -6.95
N ALA A 40 -9.44 -18.76 -7.72
CA ALA A 40 -10.05 -19.41 -8.87
C ALA A 40 -10.48 -20.81 -8.43
N THR A 41 -11.74 -21.17 -8.65
CA THR A 41 -12.29 -22.48 -8.30
C THR A 41 -13.00 -23.08 -9.51
N GLY A 42 -13.25 -24.39 -9.50
CA GLY A 42 -14.02 -25.05 -10.56
C GLY A 42 -15.45 -24.51 -10.74
N ALA A 43 -16.03 -23.92 -9.68
CA ALA A 43 -17.35 -23.28 -9.72
C ALA A 43 -17.29 -21.79 -10.15
N GLY A 44 -16.10 -21.25 -10.39
CA GLY A 44 -15.88 -19.87 -10.80
C GLY A 44 -14.91 -19.10 -9.90
N ASN A 45 -14.78 -17.81 -10.18
CA ASN A 45 -13.85 -16.91 -9.51
C ASN A 45 -14.48 -16.22 -8.31
N VAL A 46 -13.76 -16.20 -7.18
CA VAL A 46 -14.14 -15.44 -5.99
C VAL A 46 -13.25 -14.21 -5.88
N SER A 47 -13.86 -13.04 -6.05
CA SER A 47 -13.20 -11.75 -5.83
C SER A 47 -12.81 -11.55 -4.37
N GLY A 48 -11.65 -10.94 -4.13
CA GLY A 48 -11.17 -10.64 -2.77
C GLY A 48 -12.12 -9.76 -1.97
N ILE A 49 -12.81 -8.82 -2.62
CA ILE A 49 -13.72 -7.84 -1.99
C ILE A 49 -14.88 -8.52 -1.25
N ARG A 50 -15.25 -9.75 -1.65
CA ARG A 50 -16.31 -10.54 -1.00
C ARG A 50 -15.89 -11.13 0.35
N GLY A 51 -14.62 -11.01 0.74
CA GLY A 51 -14.08 -11.53 1.98
C GLY A 51 -12.96 -10.65 2.54
N ALA A 52 -11.83 -11.26 2.88
CA ALA A 52 -10.69 -10.56 3.50
C ALA A 52 -10.11 -9.41 2.64
N GLY A 53 -10.35 -9.40 1.33
CA GLY A 53 -9.92 -8.33 0.44
C GLY A 53 -10.60 -6.98 0.72
N LEU A 54 -11.80 -6.95 1.33
CA LEU A 54 -12.44 -5.71 1.75
C LEU A 54 -11.59 -4.92 2.77
N TRP A 55 -10.96 -5.62 3.71
CA TRP A 55 -10.05 -5.01 4.68
C TRP A 55 -8.78 -4.48 4.01
N THR A 56 -8.27 -5.18 2.98
CA THR A 56 -7.13 -4.69 2.20
C THR A 56 -7.48 -3.45 1.38
N MET A 57 -8.73 -3.31 0.91
CA MET A 57 -9.23 -2.10 0.26
C MET A 57 -9.27 -0.93 1.25
N TYR A 58 -9.81 -1.12 2.46
CA TYR A 58 -9.79 -0.07 3.49
C TYR A 58 -8.37 0.35 3.86
N ALA A 59 -7.46 -0.62 4.03
CA ALA A 59 -6.06 -0.34 4.25
C ALA A 59 -5.42 0.41 3.06
N ALA A 60 -5.77 0.07 1.82
CA ALA A 60 -5.28 0.76 0.64
C ALA A 60 -5.73 2.22 0.61
N VAL A 61 -6.97 2.53 0.96
CA VAL A 61 -7.46 3.91 1.11
C VAL A 61 -6.65 4.67 2.17
N LEU A 62 -6.36 4.04 3.31
CA LEU A 62 -5.45 4.61 4.31
C LEU A 62 -4.04 4.82 3.74
N GLY A 63 -3.51 3.89 2.95
CA GLY A 63 -2.24 4.03 2.27
C GLY A 63 -2.19 5.18 1.27
N LEU A 64 -3.27 5.41 0.53
CA LEU A 64 -3.43 6.56 -0.37
C LEU A 64 -3.38 7.87 0.41
N ALA A 65 -4.07 7.96 1.55
CA ALA A 65 -3.98 9.10 2.45
C ALA A 65 -2.54 9.28 2.98
N GLY A 66 -1.88 8.18 3.37
CA GLY A 66 -0.49 8.13 3.79
C GLY A 66 0.48 8.68 2.74
N ALA A 67 0.23 8.42 1.46
CA ALA A 67 1.05 8.93 0.36
C ALA A 67 0.91 10.45 0.14
N ALA A 68 -0.20 11.06 0.57
CA ALA A 68 -0.43 12.50 0.49
C ALA A 68 0.20 13.27 1.67
N ILE A 69 0.46 12.61 2.80
CA ILE A 69 1.02 13.23 4.00
C ILE A 69 2.51 13.59 3.79
N ARG A 70 2.90 14.80 4.20
CA ARG A 70 4.28 15.30 4.10
C ARG A 70 5.20 14.80 5.22
N SER A 71 4.63 14.45 6.37
CA SER A 71 5.38 13.90 7.51
C SER A 71 5.84 12.48 7.22
N HIS A 72 7.16 12.28 7.10
CA HIS A 72 7.76 10.97 6.84
C HIS A 72 7.39 9.93 7.91
N ARG A 73 7.22 10.33 9.18
CA ARG A 73 6.83 9.42 10.26
C ARG A 73 5.40 8.91 10.09
N LEU A 74 4.47 9.80 9.82
CA LEU A 74 3.06 9.44 9.62
C LEU A 74 2.88 8.64 8.33
N ALA A 75 3.53 9.04 7.24
CA ALA A 75 3.52 8.27 6.00
C ALA A 75 4.11 6.86 6.18
N ALA A 76 5.17 6.72 6.99
CA ALA A 76 5.75 5.42 7.32
C ALA A 76 4.78 4.51 8.10
N LEU A 77 4.00 5.08 9.03
CA LEU A 77 2.99 4.32 9.78
C LEU A 77 1.88 3.81 8.85
N HIS A 78 1.35 4.66 7.96
CA HIS A 78 0.35 4.23 6.98
C HIS A 78 0.89 3.14 6.05
N ALA A 79 2.14 3.30 5.59
CA ALA A 79 2.81 2.29 4.76
C ALA A 79 3.01 0.96 5.50
N ALA A 80 3.36 1.00 6.79
CA ALA A 80 3.55 -0.19 7.61
C ALA A 80 2.23 -0.92 7.86
N VAL A 81 1.16 -0.19 8.23
CA VAL A 81 -0.18 -0.77 8.41
C VAL A 81 -0.66 -1.40 7.11
N LEU A 82 -0.54 -0.68 5.99
CA LEU A 82 -0.89 -1.20 4.67
C LEU A 82 -0.13 -2.49 4.35
N ALA A 83 1.19 -2.51 4.57
CA ALA A 83 2.03 -3.67 4.32
C ALA A 83 1.61 -4.89 5.15
N VAL A 84 1.37 -4.69 6.44
CA VAL A 84 0.95 -5.77 7.35
C VAL A 84 -0.39 -6.34 6.90
N VAL A 85 -1.40 -5.51 6.67
CA VAL A 85 -2.74 -5.98 6.27
C VAL A 85 -2.70 -6.68 4.92
N ALA A 86 -1.99 -6.12 3.94
CA ALA A 86 -1.89 -6.68 2.59
C ALA A 86 -1.04 -7.95 2.47
N ILE A 87 -0.29 -8.32 3.51
CA ILE A 87 0.46 -9.59 3.56
C ILE A 87 -0.26 -10.60 4.46
N ALA A 88 -0.64 -10.18 5.67
CA ALA A 88 -1.22 -11.07 6.65
C ALA A 88 -2.57 -11.64 6.20
N LEU A 89 -3.47 -10.80 5.66
CA LEU A 89 -4.80 -11.27 5.28
C LEU A 89 -4.79 -12.24 4.09
N PRO A 90 -4.05 -11.99 2.98
CA PRO A 90 -4.00 -12.95 1.90
C PRO A 90 -3.30 -14.25 2.30
N LEU A 91 -2.24 -14.20 3.11
CA LEU A 91 -1.58 -15.41 3.61
C LEU A 91 -2.49 -16.20 4.55
N TRP A 92 -3.18 -15.52 5.47
CA TRP A 92 -4.17 -16.15 6.34
C TRP A 92 -5.27 -16.83 5.51
N GLN A 93 -5.79 -16.16 4.48
CA GLN A 93 -6.82 -16.73 3.61
C GLN A 93 -6.35 -18.03 2.93
N VAL A 94 -5.12 -18.04 2.41
CA VAL A 94 -4.53 -19.22 1.76
C VAL A 94 -4.36 -20.37 2.77
N VAL A 95 -3.79 -20.09 3.95
CA VAL A 95 -3.58 -21.08 5.00
C VAL A 95 -4.91 -21.62 5.54
N HIS A 96 -5.88 -20.75 5.76
CA HIS A 96 -7.19 -21.12 6.26
C HIS A 96 -7.92 -22.03 5.25
N LEU A 97 -7.95 -21.65 3.98
CA LEU A 97 -8.59 -22.45 2.95
C LEU A 97 -7.87 -23.79 2.74
N ALA A 98 -6.53 -23.79 2.74
CA ALA A 98 -5.74 -25.01 2.70
C ALA A 98 -6.01 -25.93 3.90
N GLY A 99 -6.22 -25.36 5.09
CA GLY A 99 -6.59 -26.11 6.29
C GLY A 99 -8.01 -26.69 6.25
N LEU A 100 -8.92 -26.08 5.49
CA LEU A 100 -10.32 -26.53 5.37
C LEU A 100 -10.52 -27.60 4.28
N VAL A 101 -9.92 -27.41 3.10
CA VAL A 101 -10.19 -28.25 1.92
C VAL A 101 -8.92 -28.76 1.22
N GLY A 102 -7.75 -28.57 1.83
CA GLY A 102 -6.46 -28.83 1.16
C GLY A 102 -6.24 -27.86 0.00
N PHE A 103 -5.42 -28.26 -0.97
CA PHE A 103 -5.17 -27.50 -2.20
C PHE A 103 -5.99 -28.02 -3.39
N ALA A 104 -7.00 -28.86 -3.14
CA ALA A 104 -7.82 -29.45 -4.20
C ALA A 104 -8.94 -28.49 -4.62
N GLY A 105 -9.08 -28.29 -5.94
CA GLY A 105 -10.23 -27.57 -6.52
C GLY A 105 -10.18 -26.04 -6.45
N TRP A 106 -9.08 -25.46 -5.99
CA TRP A 106 -8.87 -24.02 -6.01
C TRP A 106 -7.40 -23.65 -6.23
N VAL A 107 -7.16 -22.48 -6.80
CA VAL A 107 -5.82 -21.90 -6.95
C VAL A 107 -5.80 -20.42 -6.54
N PRO A 108 -4.69 -19.90 -6.00
CA PRO A 108 -4.53 -18.48 -5.74
C PRO A 108 -4.66 -17.68 -7.04
N GLY A 109 -5.53 -16.69 -7.02
CA GLY A 109 -5.81 -15.81 -8.14
C GLY A 109 -4.84 -14.62 -8.23
N PRO A 110 -4.86 -13.89 -9.36
CA PRO A 110 -3.97 -12.76 -9.60
C PRO A 110 -4.17 -11.63 -8.59
N GLY A 111 -5.39 -11.42 -8.08
CA GLY A 111 -5.66 -10.39 -7.06
C GLY A 111 -4.89 -10.64 -5.77
N LEU A 112 -4.79 -11.91 -5.36
CA LEU A 112 -4.08 -12.33 -4.16
C LEU A 112 -2.57 -12.04 -4.30
N VAL A 113 -1.98 -12.41 -5.44
CA VAL A 113 -0.56 -12.14 -5.77
C VAL A 113 -0.29 -10.64 -5.83
N MET A 114 -1.17 -9.89 -6.49
CA MET A 114 -1.03 -8.45 -6.67
C MET A 114 -1.13 -7.70 -5.32
N THR A 115 -2.03 -8.12 -4.45
CA THR A 115 -2.16 -7.58 -3.08
C THR A 115 -0.91 -7.86 -2.25
N VAL A 116 -0.39 -9.10 -2.26
CA VAL A 116 0.84 -9.44 -1.52
C VAL A 116 2.05 -8.68 -2.07
N GLY A 117 2.20 -8.62 -3.40
CA GLY A 117 3.26 -7.86 -4.05
C GLY A 117 3.21 -6.36 -3.72
N GLY A 118 2.01 -5.78 -3.72
CA GLY A 118 1.78 -4.42 -3.24
C GLY A 118 2.12 -4.25 -1.77
N GLY A 119 1.82 -5.23 -0.93
CA GLY A 119 2.18 -5.25 0.49
C GLY A 119 3.70 -5.22 0.72
N VAL A 120 4.46 -6.01 -0.04
CA VAL A 120 5.93 -5.98 -0.01
C VAL A 120 6.47 -4.62 -0.45
N LEU A 121 5.90 -4.04 -1.51
CA LEU A 121 6.26 -2.71 -1.97
C LEU A 121 5.95 -1.64 -0.91
N ALA A 122 4.79 -1.70 -0.26
CA ALA A 122 4.42 -0.82 0.86
C ALA A 122 5.41 -0.96 2.03
N GLY A 123 5.82 -2.19 2.36
CA GLY A 123 6.82 -2.46 3.40
C GLY A 123 8.18 -1.85 3.08
N SER A 124 8.61 -1.92 1.81
CA SER A 124 9.84 -1.27 1.35
C SER A 124 9.76 0.27 1.45
N ALA A 125 8.59 0.85 1.16
CA ALA A 125 8.33 2.28 1.30
C ALA A 125 8.34 2.70 2.78
N ALA A 126 7.70 1.91 3.66
CA ALA A 126 7.71 2.12 5.10
C ALA A 126 9.13 2.16 5.66
N ARG A 127 9.97 1.17 5.33
CA ARG A 127 11.39 1.12 5.74
C ARG A 127 12.15 2.37 5.29
N THR A 128 11.94 2.80 4.06
CA THR A 128 12.60 4.00 3.49
C THR A 128 12.17 5.27 4.23
N LEU A 129 10.86 5.44 4.49
CA LEU A 129 10.30 6.60 5.18
C LEU A 129 10.72 6.65 6.66
N PHE A 130 10.79 5.50 7.34
CA PHE A 130 11.29 5.43 8.73
C PHE A 130 12.75 5.85 8.83
N ARG A 131 13.61 5.41 7.90
CA ARG A 131 15.02 5.83 7.86
C ARG A 131 15.16 7.34 7.65
N ALA A 132 14.40 7.90 6.71
CA ALA A 132 14.37 9.34 6.47
C ALA A 132 13.86 10.15 7.68
N SER A 133 12.87 9.62 8.42
CA SER A 133 12.36 10.27 9.64
C SER A 133 13.36 10.26 10.80
N LYS A 134 14.21 9.22 10.91
CA LYS A 134 15.26 9.18 11.93
C LYS A 134 16.38 10.17 11.60
N ALA A 135 16.82 10.22 10.36
CA ALA A 135 17.88 11.16 9.92
C ALA A 135 17.50 12.63 10.19
N GLY A 136 16.26 13.02 9.89
CA GLY A 136 15.78 14.38 10.17
C GLY A 136 15.67 14.73 11.66
N ARG A 137 15.64 13.73 12.56
CA ARG A 137 15.65 13.95 14.02
C ARG A 137 17.06 14.04 14.61
N ALA A 138 18.08 13.55 13.92
CA ALA A 138 19.48 13.64 14.36
C ALA A 138 20.17 14.94 13.93
N ALA A 139 19.53 15.72 13.03
CA ALA A 139 20.08 16.93 12.42
C ALA A 139 19.49 18.23 12.99
N GLY A 140 18.63 18.15 14.02
CA GLY A 140 18.03 19.31 14.70
C GLY A 140 18.09 19.08 16.21
#